data_AF-A0A1I1XFK8-F1
#
_entry.id   AF-A0A1I1XFK8-F1
#
_cell.length_a   1.000
_cell.length_b   1.000
_cell.length_c   1.000
_cell.angle_alpha   90.00
_cell.angle_beta   90.00
_cell.angle_gamma   90.00
#
_symmetry.space_group_name_H-M   'P 1'
#
loop_
_entity.id
_entity.type
_entity.pdbx_description
1 polymer ?
#
loop_
_entity_poly.entity_id
_entity_poly.type
_entity_poly.pdbx_seq_one_letter_code
_entity_poly.pdbx_strand_id
1 'polypeptide(L)'
;MLTNKERKTEAIHIPSDFIGRFDENLYGSLMGDKAHSVIFDNSKIKRFVPGFQATIPFCEGIKRTLQWFEAEPGRIQMNPAKSQLVETIIQAYRRGWQ
;
A
#
# COMPACT_ATOMS: atom_id res chain seq x y z
N MET A 1 -1.19 -16.61 9.04
CA MET A 1 -1.02 -16.24 10.45
C MET A 1 0.11 -15.21 10.54
N LEU A 2 -0.19 -13.93 10.65
CA LEU A 2 0.81 -12.89 10.96
C LEU A 2 1.15 -12.99 12.46
N THR A 3 1.87 -14.05 12.84
CA THR A 3 2.33 -14.33 14.21
C THR A 3 3.52 -13.45 14.57
N ASN A 4 3.35 -12.13 14.57
CA ASN A 4 4.35 -11.21 15.11
C ASN A 4 3.66 -10.12 15.92
N LYS A 5 3.08 -10.53 17.05
CA LYS A 5 2.45 -9.59 17.99
C LYS A 5 3.47 -8.84 18.86
N GLU A 6 4.79 -9.09 18.71
CA GLU A 6 5.83 -8.48 19.56
C GLU A 6 7.13 -8.09 18.83
N ARG A 7 7.15 -8.01 17.50
CA ARG A 7 8.34 -7.48 16.81
C ARG A 7 8.25 -5.95 16.72
N LYS A 8 9.12 -5.25 17.45
CA LYS A 8 9.31 -3.80 17.29
C LYS A 8 9.67 -3.52 15.83
N THR A 9 8.79 -2.81 15.11
CA THR A 9 9.03 -2.44 13.72
C THR A 9 10.13 -1.39 13.67
N GLU A 10 11.21 -1.68 12.94
CA GLU A 10 12.21 -0.68 12.59
C GLU A 10 11.71 0.11 11.37
N ALA A 11 11.08 1.25 11.62
CA ALA A 11 10.63 2.14 10.56
C ALA A 11 11.81 2.92 9.98
N ILE A 12 11.92 2.93 8.65
CA ILE A 12 12.86 3.77 7.91
C ILE A 12 12.03 4.68 7.00
N HIS A 13 12.31 5.98 7.05
CA HIS A 13 11.67 6.97 6.21
C HIS A 13 12.60 7.34 5.06
N ILE A 14 12.17 7.05 3.83
CA ILE A 14 12.92 7.34 2.60
C ILE A 14 12.05 8.25 1.72
N PRO A 15 12.58 9.38 1.21
CA PRO A 15 11.83 10.27 0.32
C PRO A 15 11.30 9.57 -0.94
N SER A 16 10.08 9.92 -1.35
CA SER A 16 9.40 9.34 -2.53
C SER A 16 10.18 9.55 -3.84
N ASP A 17 10.80 10.71 -4.00
CA ASP A 17 11.61 11.06 -5.17
C ASP A 17 12.90 10.24 -5.22
N PHE A 18 13.47 9.86 -4.07
CA PHE A 18 14.59 8.92 -4.00
C PHE A 18 14.15 7.51 -4.40
N ILE A 19 13.03 7.02 -3.85
CA ILE A 19 12.48 5.69 -4.19
C ILE A 19 12.20 5.59 -5.69
N GLY A 20 11.64 6.63 -6.29
CA GLY A 20 11.31 6.68 -7.71
C GLY A 20 12.52 6.58 -8.65
N ARG A 21 13.77 6.77 -8.17
CA ARG A 21 14.97 6.57 -9.00
C ARG A 21 15.25 5.11 -9.33
N PHE A 22 14.62 4.16 -8.62
CA PHE A 22 14.87 2.73 -8.76
C PHE A 22 13.82 2.00 -9.61
N ASP A 23 12.63 2.58 -9.75
CA ASP A 23 11.53 1.99 -10.52
C ASP A 23 10.61 3.11 -11.02
N GLU A 24 10.42 3.19 -12.34
CA GLU A 24 9.64 4.24 -12.98
C GLU A 24 8.15 4.18 -12.59
N ASN A 25 7.60 2.97 -12.35
CA ASN A 25 6.21 2.85 -11.88
C ASN A 25 6.08 3.39 -10.45
N LEU A 26 7.09 3.17 -9.60
CA LEU A 26 7.12 3.78 -8.27
C LEU A 26 7.27 5.30 -8.35
N TYR A 27 8.06 5.85 -9.27
CA TYR A 27 8.15 7.30 -9.47
C TYR A 27 6.78 7.89 -9.85
N GLY A 28 6.19 7.39 -10.94
CA GLY A 28 4.90 7.87 -11.43
C GLY A 28 3.80 7.72 -10.37
N SER A 29 3.87 6.67 -9.57
CA SER A 29 2.87 6.44 -8.54
C SER A 29 3.06 7.29 -7.27
N LEU A 30 4.27 7.30 -6.70
CA LEU A 30 4.55 8.02 -5.45
C LEU A 30 4.52 9.53 -5.64
N MET A 31 4.95 10.04 -6.80
CA MET A 31 4.90 11.46 -7.13
C MET A 31 3.57 11.89 -7.74
N GLY A 32 2.75 10.93 -8.18
CA GLY A 32 1.45 11.16 -8.81
C GLY A 32 0.28 10.79 -7.90
N ASP A 33 -0.33 9.62 -8.13
CA ASP A 33 -1.59 9.20 -7.46
C ASP A 33 -1.51 9.26 -5.93
N LYS A 34 -0.36 8.88 -5.36
CA LYS A 34 -0.18 8.82 -3.90
C LYS A 34 0.26 10.13 -3.28
N ALA A 35 0.65 11.12 -4.08
CA ALA A 35 1.01 12.45 -3.60
C ALA A 35 -0.23 13.32 -3.31
N HIS A 36 -1.41 12.91 -3.78
CA HIS A 36 -2.62 13.70 -3.71
C HIS A 36 -3.75 12.98 -2.94
N SER A 37 -4.48 13.75 -2.14
CA SER A 37 -5.76 13.30 -1.59
C SER A 37 -6.86 13.49 -2.63
N VAL A 38 -7.81 12.56 -2.66
CA VAL A 38 -8.93 12.60 -3.62
C VAL A 38 -10.27 12.45 -2.90
N ILE A 39 -11.28 13.09 -3.47
CA ILE A 39 -12.68 12.91 -3.10
C ILE A 39 -13.39 12.34 -4.33
N PHE A 40 -14.03 11.18 -4.18
CA PHE A 40 -14.71 10.51 -5.29
C PHE A 40 -16.15 11.01 -5.42
N ASP A 41 -16.49 11.56 -6.58
CA ASP A 41 -17.87 11.89 -6.93
C ASP A 41 -18.65 10.60 -7.28
N ASN A 42 -19.67 10.31 -6.47
CA ASN A 42 -20.55 9.15 -6.65
C ASN A 42 -21.85 9.50 -7.40
N SER A 43 -21.99 10.71 -7.95
CA SER A 43 -23.18 11.15 -8.69
C SER A 43 -23.53 10.21 -9.84
N LYS A 44 -22.52 9.76 -10.60
CA LYS A 44 -22.69 8.86 -11.74
C LYS A 44 -23.34 7.54 -11.34
N ILE A 45 -22.78 6.84 -10.34
CA ILE A 45 -23.35 5.55 -9.90
C ILE A 45 -24.73 5.73 -9.27
N LYS A 46 -24.93 6.80 -8.49
CA LYS A 46 -26.23 7.09 -7.86
C LYS A 46 -27.32 7.41 -8.88
N ARG A 47 -27.00 7.97 -10.05
CA ARG A 47 -27.96 8.17 -11.14
C ARG A 47 -28.49 6.85 -11.70
N PHE A 48 -27.63 5.85 -11.86
CA PHE A 48 -28.02 4.54 -12.40
C PHE A 48 -28.54 3.59 -11.33
N VAL A 49 -28.09 3.74 -10.09
CA VAL A 49 -28.47 2.92 -8.94
C VAL A 49 -28.79 3.83 -7.75
N PRO A 50 -30.01 4.38 -7.64
CA PRO A 50 -30.38 5.34 -6.59
C PRO A 50 -30.23 4.80 -5.17
N GLY A 51 -30.36 3.48 -4.99
CA GLY A 51 -30.16 2.81 -3.70
C GLY A 51 -28.68 2.60 -3.32
N PHE A 52 -27.72 2.98 -4.17
CA PHE A 52 -26.30 2.79 -3.87
C PHE A 52 -25.86 3.67 -2.69
N GLN A 53 -25.35 3.03 -1.64
CA GLN A 53 -24.81 3.69 -0.46
C GLN A 53 -23.56 2.96 0.05
N ALA A 54 -22.48 3.71 0.30
CA ALA A 54 -21.28 3.21 0.97
C ALA A 54 -21.49 3.27 2.50
N THR A 55 -22.01 2.20 3.08
CA THR A 55 -22.36 2.13 4.51
C THR A 55 -21.26 1.53 5.40
N ILE A 56 -20.28 0.85 4.80
CA ILE A 56 -19.18 0.21 5.53
C ILE A 56 -18.05 1.22 5.69
N PRO A 57 -17.67 1.62 6.92
CA PRO A 57 -16.51 2.46 7.15
C PRO A 57 -15.22 1.76 6.72
N PHE A 58 -14.24 2.50 6.23
CA PHE A 58 -12.97 1.92 5.79
C PHE A 58 -12.28 1.07 6.87
N CYS A 59 -12.33 1.50 8.13
CA CYS A 59 -11.73 0.77 9.25
C CYS A 59 -12.34 -0.61 9.48
N GLU A 60 -13.62 -0.81 9.14
CA GLU A 60 -14.29 -2.09 9.20
C GLU A 60 -14.02 -2.91 7.93
N GLY A 61 -14.09 -2.25 6.76
CA GLY A 61 -13.79 -2.88 5.48
C GLY A 61 -12.39 -3.50 5.45
N ILE A 62 -11.37 -2.77 5.91
CA ILE A 62 -9.99 -3.25 5.89
C ILE A 62 -9.77 -4.45 6.82
N LYS A 63 -10.46 -4.51 7.96
CA LYS A 63 -10.42 -5.68 8.86
C LYS A 63 -10.97 -6.93 8.18
N ARG A 64 -12.09 -6.79 7.44
CA ARG A 64 -12.69 -7.90 6.68
C ARG A 64 -11.76 -8.35 5.55
N THR A 65 -11.12 -7.42 4.86
CA THR A 65 -10.12 -7.74 3.84
C THR A 65 -8.97 -8.55 4.44
N LEU A 66 -8.43 -8.14 5.59
CA LEU A 66 -7.37 -8.88 6.27
C LEU A 66 -7.83 -10.28 6.67
N GLN A 67 -9.00 -10.42 7.30
CA GLN A 67 -9.58 -11.72 7.65
C GLN A 67 -9.73 -12.63 6.43
N TRP A 68 -10.16 -12.07 5.29
CA TRP A 68 -10.29 -12.83 4.04
C TRP A 68 -8.93 -13.32 3.51
N PHE A 69 -7.87 -12.51 3.58
CA PHE A 69 -6.52 -12.96 3.20
C PHE A 69 -5.97 -14.01 4.19
N GLU A 70 -6.20 -13.81 5.49
CA GLU A 70 -5.67 -14.70 6.52
C GLU A 70 -6.36 -16.07 6.57
N ALA A 71 -7.61 -16.15 6.12
CA ALA A 71 -8.38 -17.39 6.04
C ALA A 71 -7.77 -18.42 5.07
N GLU A 72 -6.99 -17.99 4.07
CA GLU A 72 -6.35 -18.90 3.12
C GLU A 72 -4.94 -18.40 2.77
N PRO A 73 -3.88 -19.01 3.33
CA PRO A 73 -2.50 -18.57 3.14
C PRO A 73 -2.05 -18.45 1.68
N GLY A 74 -2.61 -19.26 0.77
CA GLY A 74 -2.31 -19.21 -0.66
C GLY A 74 -2.68 -17.89 -1.35
N ARG A 75 -3.53 -17.06 -0.72
CA ARG A 75 -3.91 -15.72 -1.23
C ARG A 75 -2.81 -14.69 -0.99
N ILE A 76 -1.92 -14.93 -0.04
CA ILE A 76 -0.81 -14.04 0.30
C ILE A 76 0.38 -14.43 -0.57
N GLN A 77 0.51 -13.80 -1.74
CA GLN A 77 1.59 -14.06 -2.68
C GLN A 77 2.72 -13.06 -2.50
N MET A 78 3.91 -13.56 -2.21
CA MET A 78 5.14 -12.75 -2.17
C MET A 78 5.75 -12.65 -3.56
N ASN A 79 6.20 -11.46 -3.93
CA ASN A 79 6.98 -11.25 -5.14
C ASN A 79 8.46 -11.04 -4.76
N PRO A 80 9.35 -12.03 -5.00
CA PRO A 80 10.75 -11.94 -4.61
C PRO A 80 11.48 -10.74 -5.23
N ALA A 81 11.15 -10.37 -6.47
CA ALA A 81 11.77 -9.23 -7.14
C ALA A 81 11.40 -7.91 -6.45
N LYS A 82 10.16 -7.76 -6.00
CA LYS A 82 9.74 -6.59 -5.20
C LYS A 82 10.45 -6.53 -3.86
N SER A 83 10.60 -7.68 -3.18
CA SER A 83 11.36 -7.74 -1.92
C SER A 83 12.82 -7.33 -2.13
N GLN A 84 13.46 -7.81 -3.19
CA GLN A 84 14.84 -7.46 -3.53
C GLN A 84 15.00 -5.97 -3.88
N LEU A 85 14.03 -5.39 -4.58
CA LEU A 85 14.00 -3.96 -4.88
C LEU A 85 13.97 -3.12 -3.59
N VAL A 86 13.09 -3.48 -2.65
CA VAL A 86 12.99 -2.78 -1.36
C VAL A 86 14.31 -2.87 -0.58
N GLU A 87 14.92 -4.05 -0.51
CA GLU A 87 16.22 -4.21 0.15
C GLU A 87 17.31 -3.35 -0.51
N THR A 88 17.34 -3.32 -1.85
CA THR A 88 18.29 -2.50 -2.63
C THR A 88 18.14 -1.01 -2.31
N ILE A 89 16.91 -0.51 -2.24
CA ILE A 89 16.62 0.89 -1.89
C ILE A 89 17.09 1.20 -0.46
N ILE A 90 16.79 0.32 0.51
CA ILE A 90 17.21 0.49 1.91
C ILE A 90 18.74 0.57 2.01
N GLN A 91 19.45 -0.35 1.35
CA GLN A 91 20.92 -0.39 1.37
C GLN A 91 21.56 0.80 0.65
N ALA A 92 20.96 1.27 -0.45
CA ALA A 92 21.42 2.48 -1.13
C ALA A 92 21.23 3.72 -0.25
N TYR A 93 20.06 3.85 0.40
CA TYR A 93 19.77 4.98 1.29
C TYR A 93 20.70 5.01 2.50
N ARG A 94 20.92 3.86 3.16
CA ARG A 94 21.85 3.76 4.31
C ARG A 94 23.29 4.11 3.97
N ARG A 95 23.75 3.82 2.75
CA ARG A 95 25.13 4.15 2.29
C ARG A 95 25.31 5.63 1.97
N GLY A 96 24.27 6.31 1.49
CA GLY A 96 24.31 7.75 1.16
C GLY A 96 23.92 8.68 2.31
N TRP A 97 23.37 8.15 3.41
CA TRP A 97 23.01 8.88 4.64
C TRP A 97 24.04 8.65 5.77
N GLN A 98 25.26 8.20 5.43
CA GLN A 98 26.44 8.35 6.29
C GLN A 98 27.19 9.61 5.86
#